data_AF-A0A0G2FFH9-F1
#
_entry.id   AF-A0A0G2FFH9-F1
#
_cell.length_a   1.000
_cell.length_b   1.000
_cell.length_c   1.000
_cell.angle_alpha   90.00
_cell.angle_beta   90.00
_cell.angle_gamma   90.00
#
_symmetry.space_group_name_H-M   'P 1'
#
loop_
_entity.id
_entity.type
_entity.pdbx_description
1 polymer ?
#
loop_
_entity_poly.entity_id
_entity_poly.type
_entity_poly.pdbx_seq_one_letter_code
_entity_poly.pdbx_strand_id
1 'polypeptide(L)'
;MLLEAVPTIWGKSQTSELCKLYLELCKHTKVPGARAQALRNLAQLLDDHIYQDKLQDLPAPEEFEPFQRIILDSINQVLANAVILASGPIMAIQALPHNGQLSFFMFEQRLRAWGKTVADALHESNTFDMRMAAAMAIRSFAAAVRSAAANDAAYLPFLLALYNTLVDDDDEIRDVGAAATALVTSSDPHARSSQPLVAVDAADALLSWLRERFGHTHEFRAYVACRLVGDPLIALDIGVQDLTAWASPNQQLARALEVDESLFAVEEQNLFIDQVRETERWADVFRALPRDYDQTEGDDGVAGKVLIMDSSLDALKAWVERALEALAAQFGQDDGPLGWASRADAFALCHRVIICGKIMAELLGEEDTVIASSLARLKDIGKASRLHGLLLSALDRV
;
A
#
# COMPACT_ATOMS: atom_id res chain seq x y z
N MET A 1 25.65 0.67 26.19
CA MET A 1 27.06 0.23 26.42
C MET A 1 27.24 -1.27 26.54
N LEU A 2 26.73 -2.00 27.57
CA LEU A 2 27.04 -3.45 27.66
C LEU A 2 26.30 -4.30 26.61
N LEU A 3 25.02 -4.01 26.34
CA LEU A 3 24.20 -4.72 25.35
C LEU A 3 24.68 -4.56 23.91
N GLU A 4 25.28 -3.42 23.57
CA GLU A 4 25.83 -3.15 22.23
C GLU A 4 27.05 -4.01 21.91
N ALA A 5 27.82 -4.43 22.94
CA ALA A 5 29.03 -5.22 22.77
C ALA A 5 28.78 -6.74 22.78
N VAL A 6 27.59 -7.19 23.20
CA VAL A 6 27.25 -8.62 23.37
C VAL A 6 27.46 -9.43 22.08
N PRO A 7 26.97 -9.02 20.89
CA PRO A 7 27.15 -9.81 19.67
C PRO A 7 28.62 -9.98 19.28
N THR A 8 29.43 -8.93 19.53
CA THR A 8 30.86 -8.90 19.21
C THR A 8 31.68 -9.78 20.15
N ILE A 9 31.24 -9.95 21.41
CA ILE A 9 31.95 -10.69 22.45
C ILE A 9 31.64 -12.19 22.40
N TRP A 10 30.39 -12.58 22.10
CA TRP A 10 29.96 -13.99 22.21
C TRP A 10 30.16 -14.83 20.94
N GLY A 11 30.43 -14.21 19.80
CA GLY A 11 30.63 -14.90 18.52
C GLY A 11 29.35 -15.49 17.92
N LYS A 12 29.41 -15.91 16.64
CA LYS A 12 28.25 -16.37 15.86
C LYS A 12 27.73 -17.78 16.23
N SER A 13 28.36 -18.48 17.18
CA SER A 13 28.03 -19.86 17.54
C SER A 13 26.97 -20.00 18.66
N GLN A 14 26.46 -18.90 19.20
CA GLN A 14 25.45 -18.88 20.27
C GLN A 14 24.22 -18.04 19.89
N THR A 15 23.88 -18.01 18.59
CA THR A 15 22.79 -17.19 18.06
C THR A 15 21.47 -17.46 18.78
N SER A 16 21.09 -18.73 18.95
CA SER A 16 19.85 -19.10 19.64
C SER A 16 19.80 -18.58 21.07
N GLU A 17 20.88 -18.75 21.84
CA GLU A 17 21.00 -18.28 23.22
C GLU A 17 20.96 -16.75 23.31
N LEU A 18 21.57 -16.05 22.35
CA LEU A 18 21.53 -14.58 22.28
C LEU A 18 20.12 -14.07 21.97
N CYS A 19 19.41 -14.70 21.03
CA CYS A 19 18.01 -14.36 20.76
C CYS A 19 17.15 -14.54 22.02
N LYS A 20 17.30 -15.68 22.70
CA LYS A 20 16.61 -15.98 23.98
C LYS A 20 16.93 -14.92 25.04
N LEU A 21 18.20 -14.54 25.19
CA LEU A 21 18.63 -13.51 26.13
C LEU A 21 17.94 -12.17 25.85
N TYR A 22 17.89 -11.73 24.58
CA TYR A 22 17.22 -10.47 24.23
C TYR A 22 15.72 -10.53 24.50
N LEU A 23 15.05 -11.64 24.19
CA LEU A 23 13.63 -11.84 24.50
C LEU A 23 13.37 -11.81 26.01
N GLU A 24 14.17 -12.51 26.82
CA GLU A 24 14.06 -12.50 28.28
C GLU A 24 14.33 -11.11 28.87
N LEU A 25 15.31 -10.38 28.33
CA LEU A 25 15.56 -9.01 28.75
C LEU A 25 14.33 -8.14 28.51
N CYS A 26 13.69 -8.25 27.34
CA CYS A 26 12.49 -7.50 27.02
C CYS A 26 11.29 -7.86 27.91
N LYS A 27 11.18 -9.11 28.39
CA LYS A 27 10.14 -9.54 29.33
C LYS A 27 10.36 -8.99 30.74
N HIS A 28 11.60 -8.95 31.20
CA HIS A 28 11.91 -8.67 32.61
C HIS A 28 12.25 -7.22 32.90
N THR A 29 12.77 -6.46 31.92
CA THR A 29 13.06 -5.04 32.13
C THR A 29 11.86 -4.17 31.77
N LYS A 30 11.58 -3.16 32.59
CA LYS A 30 10.63 -2.09 32.28
C LYS A 30 11.29 -0.86 31.66
N VAL A 31 12.61 -0.85 31.53
CA VAL A 31 13.37 0.30 31.02
C VAL A 31 13.25 0.34 29.49
N PRO A 32 12.56 1.35 28.90
CA PRO A 32 12.27 1.35 27.46
C PRO A 32 13.53 1.34 26.59
N GLY A 33 14.56 2.10 26.97
CA GLY A 33 15.83 2.14 26.21
C GLY A 33 16.56 0.79 26.18
N ALA A 34 16.52 0.03 27.28
CA ALA A 34 17.10 -1.31 27.32
C ALA A 34 16.31 -2.30 26.45
N ARG A 35 14.97 -2.23 26.48
CA ARG A 35 14.10 -3.02 25.60
C ARG A 35 14.37 -2.69 24.13
N ALA A 36 14.42 -1.41 23.78
CA ALA A 36 14.64 -0.96 22.42
C ALA A 36 16.00 -1.45 21.88
N GLN A 37 17.07 -1.35 22.68
CA GLN A 37 18.39 -1.85 22.26
C GLN A 37 18.40 -3.37 22.09
N ALA A 38 17.78 -4.12 23.00
CA ALA A 38 17.69 -5.58 22.87
C ALA A 38 16.89 -5.99 21.63
N LEU A 39 15.81 -5.29 21.30
CA LEU A 39 15.03 -5.55 20.09
C LEU A 39 15.79 -5.22 18.80
N ARG A 40 16.57 -4.13 18.77
CA ARG A 40 17.43 -3.81 17.63
C ARG A 40 18.50 -4.89 17.41
N ASN A 41 19.16 -5.32 18.50
CA ASN A 41 20.15 -6.38 18.43
C ASN A 41 19.52 -7.71 17.99
N LEU A 42 18.33 -8.01 18.49
CA LEU A 42 17.56 -9.18 18.09
C LEU A 42 17.25 -9.12 16.58
N ALA A 43 16.68 -8.01 16.09
CA ALA A 43 16.35 -7.84 14.69
C ALA A 43 17.57 -8.04 13.78
N GLN A 44 18.68 -7.37 14.08
CA GLN A 44 19.93 -7.53 13.33
C GLN A 44 20.43 -8.98 13.31
N LEU A 45 20.40 -9.65 14.46
CA LEU A 45 20.86 -11.03 14.57
C LEU A 45 19.99 -11.97 13.75
N LEU A 46 18.66 -11.81 13.80
CA LEU A 46 17.73 -12.62 13.01
C LEU A 46 17.88 -12.36 11.52
N ASP A 47 17.97 -11.09 11.11
CA ASP A 47 18.17 -10.69 9.71
C ASP A 47 19.42 -11.32 9.12
N ASP A 48 20.57 -11.21 9.81
CA ASP A 48 21.83 -11.79 9.36
C ASP A 48 21.70 -13.30 9.05
N HIS A 49 20.89 -14.03 9.82
CA HIS A 49 20.67 -15.47 9.62
C HIS A 49 19.64 -15.75 8.53
N ILE A 50 18.57 -14.95 8.42
CA ILE A 50 17.59 -15.04 7.34
C ILE A 50 18.27 -14.82 5.99
N TYR A 51 19.11 -13.78 5.86
CA TYR A 51 19.86 -13.51 4.63
C TYR A 51 20.91 -14.58 4.30
N GLN A 52 21.47 -15.23 5.33
CA GLN A 52 22.45 -16.31 5.14
C GLN A 52 21.80 -17.69 4.94
N ASP A 53 20.47 -17.79 4.98
CA ASP A 53 19.73 -19.06 4.91
C ASP A 53 20.17 -20.05 6.02
N LYS A 54 20.38 -19.50 7.22
CA LYS A 54 20.82 -20.23 8.43
C LYS A 54 19.72 -20.32 9.47
N LEU A 55 18.52 -20.65 9.01
CA LEU A 55 17.31 -20.65 9.82
C LEU A 55 17.36 -21.71 10.93
N GLN A 56 18.11 -22.80 10.72
CA GLN A 56 18.34 -23.85 11.72
C GLN A 56 19.11 -23.37 12.96
N ASP A 57 19.81 -22.23 12.87
CA ASP A 57 20.59 -21.66 13.99
C ASP A 57 19.73 -20.72 14.86
N LEU A 58 18.48 -20.47 14.46
CA LEU A 58 17.53 -19.59 15.14
C LEU A 58 16.66 -20.34 16.16
N PRO A 59 16.11 -19.65 17.18
CA PRO A 59 15.13 -20.25 18.07
C PRO A 59 13.88 -20.73 17.34
N ALA A 60 13.20 -21.71 17.92
CA ALA A 60 11.96 -22.24 17.35
C ALA A 60 10.85 -21.16 17.36
N PRO A 61 9.90 -21.17 16.39
CA PRO A 61 8.86 -20.15 16.27
C PRO A 61 8.05 -19.91 17.56
N GLU A 62 7.82 -20.96 18.34
CA GLU A 62 7.03 -20.93 19.59
C GLU A 62 7.70 -20.06 20.67
N GLU A 63 9.03 -19.93 20.61
CA GLU A 63 9.78 -19.10 21.55
C GLU A 63 9.53 -17.60 21.36
N PHE A 64 9.00 -17.20 20.19
CA PHE A 64 8.67 -15.82 19.87
C PHE A 64 7.22 -15.43 20.16
N GLU A 65 6.34 -16.37 20.55
CA GLU A 65 4.96 -16.05 20.95
C GLU A 65 4.85 -14.94 22.03
N PRO A 66 5.73 -14.88 23.05
CA PRO A 66 5.70 -13.80 24.04
C PRO A 66 5.96 -12.40 23.46
N PHE A 67 6.53 -12.30 22.26
CA PHE A 67 6.78 -11.02 21.60
C PHE A 67 5.50 -10.21 21.37
N GLN A 68 4.36 -10.86 21.16
CA GLN A 68 3.08 -10.17 21.01
C GLN A 68 2.72 -9.30 22.21
N ARG A 69 3.11 -9.73 23.43
CA ARG A 69 2.89 -8.94 24.65
C ARG A 69 3.80 -7.72 24.73
N ILE A 70 4.96 -7.78 24.08
CA ILE A 70 5.92 -6.66 24.02
C ILE A 70 5.38 -5.56 23.10
N ILE A 71 4.68 -5.92 22.02
CA ILE A 71 4.05 -4.99 21.06
C ILE A 71 3.01 -4.11 21.75
N LEU A 72 2.17 -4.69 22.60
CA LEU A 72 1.04 -3.99 23.23
C LEU A 72 1.44 -2.99 24.33
N ASP A 73 2.71 -2.99 24.73
CA ASP A 73 3.20 -2.34 25.95
C ASP A 73 4.21 -1.21 25.64
N SER A 74 4.20 -0.68 24.40
CA SER A 74 5.14 0.34 23.96
C SER A 74 4.78 1.73 24.50
N ILE A 75 5.62 2.29 25.36
CA ILE A 75 5.36 3.56 26.07
C ILE A 75 6.02 4.77 25.37
N ASN A 76 7.00 4.57 24.48
CA ASN A 76 7.67 5.65 23.77
C ASN A 76 8.06 5.28 22.33
N GLN A 77 8.34 6.31 21.54
CA GLN A 77 8.64 6.21 20.10
C GLN A 77 9.86 5.33 19.81
N VAL A 78 10.95 5.47 20.56
CA VAL A 78 12.16 4.66 20.35
C VAL A 78 11.89 3.16 20.51
N LEU A 79 11.10 2.78 21.52
CA LEU A 79 10.68 1.40 21.72
C LEU A 79 9.70 0.95 20.63
N ALA A 80 8.76 1.81 20.22
CA ALA A 80 7.82 1.50 19.15
C ALA A 80 8.54 1.20 17.83
N ASN A 81 9.52 2.03 17.44
CA ASN A 81 10.34 1.81 16.24
C ASN A 81 11.10 0.47 16.33
N ALA A 82 11.68 0.16 17.49
CA ALA A 82 12.41 -1.09 17.70
C ALA A 82 11.49 -2.32 17.67
N VAL A 83 10.24 -2.19 18.14
CA VAL A 83 9.21 -3.23 18.03
C VAL A 83 8.83 -3.48 16.57
N ILE A 84 8.56 -2.42 15.80
CA ILE A 84 8.26 -2.55 14.37
C ILE A 84 9.42 -3.21 13.64
N LEU A 85 10.65 -2.73 13.85
CA LEU A 85 11.86 -3.31 13.25
C LEU A 85 11.99 -4.81 13.54
N ALA A 86 11.87 -5.22 14.80
CA ALA A 86 11.99 -6.63 15.20
C ALA A 86 10.83 -7.51 14.71
N SER A 87 9.66 -6.92 14.44
CA SER A 87 8.48 -7.67 14.02
C SER A 87 8.66 -8.39 12.67
N GLY A 88 9.43 -7.80 11.74
CA GLY A 88 9.69 -8.38 10.41
C GLY A 88 10.41 -9.72 10.44
N PRO A 89 11.64 -9.80 10.99
CA PRO A 89 12.35 -11.08 11.11
C PRO A 89 11.63 -12.10 12.01
N ILE A 90 10.87 -11.66 13.01
CA ILE A 90 10.05 -12.57 13.82
C ILE A 90 8.92 -13.18 12.98
N MET A 91 8.20 -12.36 12.21
CA MET A 91 7.18 -12.85 11.27
C MET A 91 7.78 -13.75 10.20
N ALA A 92 9.00 -13.47 9.75
CA ALA A 92 9.73 -14.33 8.81
C ALA A 92 9.94 -15.73 9.39
N ILE A 93 10.44 -15.83 10.63
CA ILE A 93 10.62 -17.12 11.32
C ILE A 93 9.28 -17.85 11.49
N GLN A 94 8.20 -17.13 11.80
CA GLN A 94 6.87 -17.69 11.95
C GLN A 94 6.23 -18.15 10.62
N ALA A 95 6.63 -17.55 9.50
CA ALA A 95 6.16 -17.92 8.16
C ALA A 95 6.94 -19.10 7.57
N LEU A 96 8.13 -19.39 8.09
CA LEU A 96 8.96 -20.48 7.60
C LEU A 96 8.37 -21.83 8.04
N PRO A 97 8.34 -22.85 7.15
CA PRO A 97 7.66 -24.10 7.38
C PRO A 97 8.44 -24.99 8.35
N HIS A 98 8.41 -24.68 9.64
CA HIS A 98 8.75 -25.60 10.70
C HIS A 98 7.59 -25.67 11.70
N ASN A 99 6.95 -26.85 11.68
CA ASN A 99 5.84 -27.32 12.53
C ASN A 99 4.47 -26.73 12.21
N GLY A 100 3.68 -27.46 11.42
CA GLY A 100 2.24 -27.25 11.20
C GLY A 100 1.41 -27.29 12.50
N GLN A 101 1.55 -26.26 13.33
CA GLN A 101 0.93 -26.11 14.65
C GLN A 101 0.06 -24.86 14.75
N LEU A 102 0.42 -23.76 14.07
CA LEU A 102 -0.56 -22.70 13.80
C LEU A 102 -1.56 -23.28 12.81
N SER A 103 -2.85 -23.27 13.17
CA SER A 103 -3.86 -23.44 12.14
C SER A 103 -3.58 -22.37 11.10
N PHE A 104 -3.58 -22.77 9.83
CA PHE A 104 -3.32 -21.89 8.69
C PHE A 104 -4.07 -20.55 8.85
N PHE A 105 -5.33 -20.62 9.27
CA PHE A 105 -6.18 -19.49 9.62
C PHE A 105 -5.58 -18.50 10.65
N MET A 106 -5.01 -18.97 11.75
CA MET A 106 -4.41 -18.09 12.78
C MET A 106 -3.15 -17.39 12.26
N PHE A 107 -2.40 -18.05 11.38
CA PHE A 107 -1.25 -17.44 10.72
C PHE A 107 -1.69 -16.36 9.71
N GLU A 108 -2.68 -16.65 8.87
CA GLU A 108 -3.25 -15.66 7.92
C GLU A 108 -3.73 -14.40 8.64
N GLN A 109 -4.50 -14.55 9.72
CA GLN A 109 -5.00 -13.42 10.49
C GLN A 109 -3.86 -12.60 11.09
N ARG A 110 -2.82 -13.26 11.60
CA ARG A 110 -1.63 -12.60 12.15
C ARG A 110 -0.84 -11.87 11.06
N LEU A 111 -0.68 -12.49 9.89
CA LEU A 111 0.01 -11.91 8.75
C LEU A 111 -0.70 -10.65 8.23
N ARG A 112 -2.03 -10.72 8.09
CA ARG A 112 -2.86 -9.56 7.72
C ARG A 112 -2.74 -8.44 8.76
N ALA A 113 -2.85 -8.76 10.06
CA ALA A 113 -2.69 -7.81 11.17
C ALA A 113 -1.32 -7.12 11.17
N TRP A 114 -0.28 -7.90 10.94
CA TRP A 114 1.07 -7.38 10.82
C TRP A 114 1.25 -6.50 9.58
N GLY A 115 0.76 -6.94 8.42
CA GLY A 115 0.80 -6.18 7.17
C GLY A 115 0.14 -4.80 7.29
N LYS A 116 -1.02 -4.72 7.95
CA LYS A 116 -1.66 -3.45 8.30
C LYS A 116 -0.77 -2.61 9.24
N THR A 117 -0.22 -3.23 10.27
CA THR A 117 0.61 -2.52 11.26
C THR A 117 1.83 -1.87 10.62
N VAL A 118 2.51 -2.56 9.69
CA VAL A 118 3.65 -1.98 8.96
C VAL A 118 3.21 -0.93 7.96
N ALA A 119 2.03 -1.07 7.33
CA ALA A 119 1.45 -0.03 6.48
C ALA A 119 1.16 1.26 7.28
N ASP A 120 0.55 1.13 8.46
CA ASP A 120 0.27 2.27 9.35
C ASP A 120 1.58 2.95 9.79
N ALA A 121 2.63 2.18 10.06
CA ALA A 121 3.95 2.69 10.43
C ALA A 121 4.67 3.42 9.27
N LEU A 122 4.34 3.09 8.02
CA LEU A 122 4.84 3.77 6.81
C LEU A 122 4.09 5.07 6.47
N HIS A 123 3.00 5.39 7.17
CA HIS A 123 2.26 6.62 6.91
C HIS A 123 3.16 7.85 7.04
N GLU A 124 3.05 8.80 6.10
CA GLU A 124 3.93 9.98 5.96
C GLU A 124 4.00 10.86 7.21
N SER A 125 2.93 10.90 8.00
CA SER A 125 2.88 11.63 9.28
C SER A 125 3.76 11.01 10.38
N ASN A 126 4.29 9.80 10.18
CA ASN A 126 5.25 9.19 11.09
C ASN A 126 6.66 9.66 10.80
N THR A 127 7.49 9.67 11.85
CA THR A 127 8.91 10.00 11.73
C THR A 127 9.66 9.02 10.83
N PHE A 128 10.69 9.53 10.17
CA PHE A 128 11.65 8.73 9.40
C PHE A 128 12.03 7.41 10.09
N ASP A 129 12.45 7.44 11.37
CA ASP A 129 12.87 6.23 12.09
C ASP A 129 11.79 5.14 12.17
N MET A 130 10.51 5.52 12.22
CA MET A 130 9.39 4.56 12.24
C MET A 130 9.15 3.98 10.85
N ARG A 131 9.13 4.85 9.82
CA ARG A 131 8.95 4.43 8.43
C ARG A 131 10.11 3.54 7.96
N MET A 132 11.35 3.90 8.30
CA MET A 132 12.53 3.09 8.06
C MET A 132 12.48 1.75 8.80
N ALA A 133 12.05 1.73 10.07
CA ALA A 133 11.87 0.48 10.80
C ALA A 133 10.85 -0.45 10.12
N ALA A 134 9.75 0.10 9.61
CA ALA A 134 8.74 -0.66 8.87
C ALA A 134 9.29 -1.18 7.52
N ALA A 135 10.02 -0.36 6.77
CA ALA A 135 10.65 -0.75 5.51
C ALA A 135 11.67 -1.89 5.72
N MET A 136 12.50 -1.79 6.77
CA MET A 136 13.43 -2.85 7.14
C MET A 136 12.69 -4.14 7.52
N ALA A 137 11.63 -4.05 8.34
CA ALA A 137 10.82 -5.20 8.71
C ALA A 137 10.20 -5.91 7.50
N ILE A 138 9.67 -5.14 6.54
CA ILE A 138 9.16 -5.62 5.25
C ILE A 138 10.26 -6.35 4.47
N ARG A 139 11.46 -5.76 4.39
CA ARG A 139 12.60 -6.34 3.67
C ARG A 139 13.05 -7.67 4.26
N SER A 140 13.10 -7.77 5.59
CA SER A 140 13.43 -9.02 6.30
C SER A 140 12.40 -10.11 6.03
N PHE A 141 11.12 -9.76 6.06
CA PHE A 141 10.05 -10.69 5.73
C PHE A 141 10.11 -11.14 4.26
N ALA A 142 10.28 -10.20 3.33
CA ALA A 142 10.47 -10.46 1.90
C ALA A 142 11.63 -11.43 1.63
N ALA A 143 12.74 -11.32 2.36
CA ALA A 143 13.90 -12.20 2.22
C ALA A 143 13.61 -13.66 2.60
N ALA A 144 12.68 -13.89 3.54
CA ALA A 144 12.28 -15.22 3.95
C ALA A 144 11.20 -15.82 3.04
N VAL A 145 10.18 -15.05 2.68
CA VAL A 145 9.02 -15.57 1.92
C VAL A 145 9.25 -15.58 0.41
N ARG A 146 10.02 -14.62 -0.12
CA ARG A 146 10.36 -14.51 -1.55
C ARG A 146 9.11 -14.68 -2.44
N SER A 147 9.21 -15.50 -3.49
CA SER A 147 8.12 -15.80 -4.40
C SER A 147 6.95 -16.57 -3.76
N ALA A 148 7.11 -17.14 -2.55
CA ALA A 148 6.01 -17.82 -1.86
C ALA A 148 4.88 -16.86 -1.45
N ALA A 149 5.17 -15.56 -1.35
CA ALA A 149 4.17 -14.52 -1.13
C ALA A 149 3.11 -14.45 -2.24
N ALA A 150 3.34 -15.07 -3.41
CA ALA A 150 2.37 -15.13 -4.50
C ALA A 150 1.21 -16.12 -4.26
N ASN A 151 1.34 -17.01 -3.28
CA ASN A 151 0.47 -18.18 -3.18
C ASN A 151 -0.85 -17.92 -2.44
N ASP A 152 -0.93 -16.83 -1.68
CA ASP A 152 -2.07 -16.56 -0.80
C ASP A 152 -2.39 -15.06 -0.69
N ALA A 153 -3.67 -14.72 -0.70
CA ALA A 153 -4.13 -13.35 -0.53
C ALA A 153 -3.82 -12.79 0.88
N ALA A 154 -3.55 -13.62 1.88
CA ALA A 154 -3.11 -13.19 3.21
C ALA A 154 -1.82 -12.36 3.18
N TYR A 155 -0.99 -12.48 2.13
CA TYR A 155 0.20 -11.65 1.92
C TYR A 155 -0.11 -10.25 1.38
N LEU A 156 -1.34 -10.00 0.91
CA LEU A 156 -1.66 -8.77 0.19
C LEU A 156 -1.44 -7.51 1.03
N PRO A 157 -1.86 -7.41 2.33
CA PRO A 157 -1.57 -6.21 3.13
C PRO A 157 -0.08 -5.91 3.25
N PHE A 158 0.77 -6.94 3.39
CA PHE A 158 2.23 -6.79 3.40
C PHE A 158 2.76 -6.30 2.05
N LEU A 159 2.28 -6.87 0.95
CA LEU A 159 2.70 -6.50 -0.41
C LEU A 159 2.29 -5.07 -0.78
N LEU A 160 1.14 -4.62 -0.30
CA LEU A 160 0.66 -3.25 -0.46
C LEU A 160 1.46 -2.28 0.42
N ALA A 161 1.85 -2.69 1.64
CA ALA A 161 2.78 -1.93 2.46
C ALA A 161 4.17 -1.81 1.79
N LEU A 162 4.64 -2.88 1.14
CA LEU A 162 5.87 -2.84 0.33
C LEU A 162 5.77 -1.81 -0.80
N TYR A 163 4.61 -1.70 -1.48
CA TYR A 163 4.42 -0.63 -2.46
C TYR A 163 4.60 0.76 -1.85
N ASN A 164 4.07 1.00 -0.64
CA ASN A 164 4.20 2.30 0.02
C ASN A 164 5.67 2.70 0.25
N THR A 165 6.58 1.75 0.50
CA THR A 165 8.02 2.05 0.62
C THR A 165 8.63 2.58 -0.68
N LEU A 166 8.10 2.19 -1.85
CA LEU A 166 8.63 2.57 -3.16
C LEU A 166 8.22 3.98 -3.59
N VAL A 167 7.20 4.52 -2.94
CA VAL A 167 6.65 5.86 -3.18
C VAL A 167 6.88 6.80 -1.99
N ASP A 168 7.77 6.43 -1.08
CA ASP A 168 8.19 7.22 0.06
C ASP A 168 9.05 8.43 -0.38
N ASP A 169 9.05 9.53 0.39
CA ASP A 169 9.85 10.72 0.07
C ASP A 169 11.33 10.53 0.30
N ASP A 170 11.68 9.69 1.27
CA ASP A 170 13.05 9.42 1.63
C ASP A 170 13.66 8.37 0.68
N ASP A 171 14.82 8.67 0.10
CA ASP A 171 15.50 7.78 -0.82
C ASP A 171 16.04 6.51 -0.14
N GLU A 172 16.44 6.59 1.13
CA GLU A 172 16.90 5.42 1.88
C GLU A 172 15.76 4.41 2.07
N ILE A 173 14.53 4.88 2.33
CA ILE A 173 13.35 4.03 2.46
C ILE A 173 13.00 3.38 1.11
N ARG A 174 13.07 4.17 0.03
CA ARG A 174 12.84 3.68 -1.34
C ARG A 174 13.84 2.62 -1.77
N ASP A 175 15.11 2.76 -1.41
CA ASP A 175 16.15 1.78 -1.69
C ASP A 175 15.90 0.44 -0.97
N VAL A 176 15.45 0.50 0.30
CA VAL A 176 15.03 -0.68 1.06
C VAL A 176 13.82 -1.35 0.39
N GLY A 177 12.83 -0.57 -0.05
CA GLY A 177 11.67 -1.06 -0.78
C GLY A 177 12.01 -1.74 -2.10
N ALA A 178 12.92 -1.14 -2.87
CA ALA A 178 13.37 -1.71 -4.14
C ALA A 178 14.11 -3.04 -3.95
N ALA A 179 14.96 -3.13 -2.92
CA ALA A 179 15.62 -4.37 -2.53
C ALA A 179 14.62 -5.46 -2.10
N ALA A 180 13.62 -5.10 -1.29
CA ALA A 180 12.56 -6.03 -0.87
C ALA A 180 11.72 -6.52 -2.07
N THR A 181 11.38 -5.63 -2.98
CA THR A 181 10.64 -5.94 -4.21
C THR A 181 11.38 -6.95 -5.07
N ALA A 182 12.69 -6.77 -5.26
CA ALA A 182 13.51 -7.69 -6.05
C ALA A 182 13.55 -9.12 -5.47
N LEU A 183 13.39 -9.27 -4.15
CA LEU A 183 13.32 -10.58 -3.48
C LEU A 183 11.98 -11.29 -3.72
N VAL A 184 10.88 -10.54 -3.77
CA VAL A 184 9.52 -11.07 -3.97
C VAL A 184 9.25 -11.38 -5.44
N THR A 185 9.64 -10.50 -6.34
CA THR A 185 9.34 -10.60 -7.78
C THR A 185 10.34 -11.44 -8.56
N SER A 186 11.41 -11.91 -7.90
CA SER A 186 12.40 -12.79 -8.52
C SER A 186 11.75 -14.04 -9.11
N SER A 187 12.04 -14.32 -10.38
CA SER A 187 11.65 -15.56 -11.04
C SER A 187 12.50 -16.76 -10.62
N ASP A 188 13.68 -16.50 -10.04
CA ASP A 188 14.54 -17.54 -9.47
C ASP A 188 14.29 -17.62 -7.95
N PRO A 189 13.66 -18.70 -7.45
CA PRO A 189 13.39 -18.89 -6.03
C PRO A 189 14.67 -19.13 -5.21
N HIS A 190 15.79 -19.44 -5.86
CA HIS A 190 17.10 -19.63 -5.24
C HIS A 190 18.03 -18.41 -5.39
N ALA A 191 17.62 -17.38 -6.13
CA ALA A 191 18.41 -16.15 -6.26
C ALA A 191 18.50 -15.45 -4.90
N ARG A 192 19.70 -15.50 -4.30
CA ARG A 192 20.00 -14.89 -2.99
C ARG A 192 20.16 -13.37 -3.08
N SER A 193 20.39 -12.86 -4.28
CA SER A 193 20.47 -11.44 -4.58
C SER A 193 19.93 -11.21 -5.99
N SER A 194 18.79 -10.56 -6.09
CA SER A 194 18.35 -9.92 -7.33
C SER A 194 18.82 -8.48 -7.30
N GLN A 195 19.36 -7.99 -8.41
CA GLN A 195 19.72 -6.58 -8.50
C GLN A 195 18.44 -5.74 -8.38
N PRO A 196 18.33 -4.84 -7.39
CA PRO A 196 17.15 -3.99 -7.27
C PRO A 196 17.05 -3.06 -8.47
N LEU A 197 15.83 -2.85 -8.94
CA LEU A 197 15.50 -1.77 -9.87
C LEU A 197 15.50 -0.44 -9.13
N VAL A 198 15.48 0.68 -9.84
CA VAL A 198 15.17 1.97 -9.22
C VAL A 198 13.73 1.97 -8.71
N ALA A 199 13.43 2.73 -7.66
CA ALA A 199 12.14 2.66 -6.97
C ALA A 199 10.91 2.82 -7.87
N VAL A 200 10.97 3.71 -8.88
CA VAL A 200 9.88 3.92 -9.84
C VAL A 200 9.63 2.65 -10.67
N ASP A 201 10.67 2.06 -11.24
CA ASP A 201 10.57 0.83 -12.03
C ASP A 201 10.20 -0.38 -11.16
N ALA A 202 10.69 -0.41 -9.91
CA ALA A 202 10.31 -1.41 -8.92
C ALA A 202 8.82 -1.32 -8.57
N ALA A 203 8.26 -0.12 -8.47
CA ALA A 203 6.83 0.09 -8.22
C ALA A 203 6.00 -0.46 -9.37
N ASP A 204 6.36 -0.14 -10.61
CA ASP A 204 5.65 -0.64 -11.79
C ASP A 204 5.78 -2.17 -11.93
N ALA A 205 6.96 -2.73 -11.65
CA ALA A 205 7.19 -4.17 -11.63
C ALA A 205 6.37 -4.87 -10.54
N LEU A 206 6.31 -4.31 -9.33
CA LEU A 206 5.51 -4.85 -8.23
C LEU A 206 4.03 -4.82 -8.58
N LEU A 207 3.50 -3.72 -9.12
CA LEU A 207 2.09 -3.62 -9.50
C LEU A 207 1.72 -4.60 -10.62
N SER A 208 2.59 -4.77 -11.64
CA SER A 208 2.37 -5.78 -12.67
C SER A 208 2.32 -7.19 -12.07
N TRP A 209 3.27 -7.49 -11.17
CA TRP A 209 3.32 -8.76 -10.47
C TRP A 209 2.09 -9.01 -9.58
N LEU A 210 1.64 -8.00 -8.83
CA LEU A 210 0.43 -8.08 -8.00
C LEU A 210 -0.81 -8.29 -8.84
N ARG A 211 -0.97 -7.56 -9.95
CA ARG A 211 -2.08 -7.74 -10.87
C ARG A 211 -2.15 -9.15 -11.42
N GLU A 212 -1.02 -9.72 -11.84
CA GLU A 212 -1.00 -11.08 -12.38
C GLU A 212 -1.37 -12.15 -11.36
N ARG A 213 -1.04 -11.94 -10.08
CA ARG A 213 -1.26 -12.95 -9.01
C ARG A 213 -2.58 -12.75 -8.27
N PHE A 214 -2.99 -11.50 -8.05
CA PHE A 214 -4.13 -11.13 -7.22
C PHE A 214 -5.22 -10.35 -7.98
N GLY A 215 -5.08 -10.09 -9.28
CA GLY A 215 -6.07 -9.34 -10.08
C GLY A 215 -7.49 -9.90 -10.07
N HIS A 216 -7.63 -11.21 -9.79
CA HIS A 216 -8.90 -11.90 -9.69
C HIS A 216 -9.51 -11.85 -8.28
N THR A 217 -8.75 -11.42 -7.26
CA THR A 217 -9.25 -11.37 -5.88
C THR A 217 -10.05 -10.10 -5.66
N HIS A 218 -11.14 -10.24 -4.92
CA HIS A 218 -12.02 -9.11 -4.60
C HIS A 218 -11.29 -8.03 -3.78
N GLU A 219 -10.37 -8.45 -2.91
CA GLU A 219 -9.56 -7.58 -2.05
C GLU A 219 -8.62 -6.69 -2.86
N PHE A 220 -7.92 -7.22 -3.87
CA PHE A 220 -7.04 -6.41 -4.69
C PHE A 220 -7.81 -5.46 -5.61
N ARG A 221 -8.94 -5.91 -6.18
CA ARG A 221 -9.84 -5.03 -6.96
C ARG A 221 -10.36 -3.87 -6.12
N ALA A 222 -10.79 -4.16 -4.89
CA ALA A 222 -11.21 -3.16 -3.92
C ALA A 222 -10.09 -2.17 -3.59
N TYR A 223 -8.86 -2.65 -3.38
CA TYR A 223 -7.70 -1.78 -3.17
C TYR A 223 -7.42 -0.86 -4.36
N VAL A 224 -7.47 -1.39 -5.60
CA VAL A 224 -7.30 -0.57 -6.81
C VAL A 224 -8.37 0.52 -6.89
N ALA A 225 -9.63 0.22 -6.55
CA ALA A 225 -10.70 1.21 -6.49
C ALA A 225 -10.42 2.30 -5.43
N CYS A 226 -9.97 1.92 -4.23
CA CYS A 226 -9.52 2.85 -3.19
C CYS A 226 -8.41 3.80 -3.68
N ARG A 227 -7.42 3.27 -4.42
CA ARG A 227 -6.34 4.08 -5.03
C ARG A 227 -6.86 5.08 -6.06
N LEU A 228 -7.81 4.67 -6.89
CA LEU A 228 -8.45 5.53 -7.89
C LEU A 228 -9.27 6.66 -7.28
N VAL A 229 -9.87 6.44 -6.11
CA VAL A 229 -10.60 7.48 -5.37
C VAL A 229 -9.64 8.41 -4.60
N GLY A 230 -8.39 8.00 -4.41
CA GLY A 230 -7.38 8.74 -3.66
C GLY A 230 -7.44 8.53 -2.15
N ASP A 231 -7.99 7.40 -1.72
CA ASP A 231 -8.09 7.02 -0.31
C ASP A 231 -7.54 5.59 -0.15
N PRO A 232 -6.21 5.41 -0.09
CA PRO A 232 -5.57 4.09 -0.09
C PRO A 232 -5.82 3.34 1.22
N LEU A 233 -6.92 2.60 1.30
CA LEU A 233 -7.24 1.77 2.46
C LEU A 233 -6.43 0.46 2.44
N ILE A 234 -5.45 0.32 3.34
CA ILE A 234 -4.87 -1.00 3.68
C ILE A 234 -5.59 -1.50 4.93
N ALA A 235 -6.64 -2.31 4.73
CA ALA A 235 -7.41 -2.93 5.79
C ALA A 235 -7.19 -4.45 5.85
N LEU A 236 -7.59 -5.05 6.97
CA LEU A 236 -7.42 -6.50 7.21
C LEU A 236 -8.26 -7.34 6.24
N ASP A 237 -9.45 -6.82 5.92
CA ASP A 237 -10.37 -7.31 4.91
C ASP A 237 -11.08 -6.08 4.36
N ILE A 238 -10.95 -5.76 3.07
CA ILE A 238 -11.70 -4.65 2.47
C ILE A 238 -13.11 -5.16 2.17
N GLY A 239 -14.05 -4.90 3.07
CA GLY A 239 -15.45 -5.23 2.89
C GLY A 239 -16.21 -4.16 2.10
N VAL A 240 -17.44 -4.49 1.68
CA VAL A 240 -18.34 -3.54 1.00
C VAL A 240 -18.60 -2.30 1.86
N GLN A 241 -18.68 -2.45 3.18
CA GLN A 241 -18.89 -1.33 4.09
C GLN A 241 -17.72 -0.34 4.08
N ASP A 242 -16.49 -0.82 3.92
CA ASP A 242 -15.29 0.02 3.88
C ASP A 242 -15.24 0.86 2.59
N LEU A 243 -15.73 0.31 1.47
CA LEU A 243 -15.79 1.02 0.18
C LEU A 243 -16.84 2.14 0.16
N THR A 244 -17.86 2.06 1.01
CA THR A 244 -18.85 3.14 1.16
C THR A 244 -18.39 4.26 2.10
N ALA A 245 -17.29 4.08 2.83
CA ALA A 245 -16.76 5.05 3.78
C ALA A 245 -15.85 6.12 3.15
N TRP A 246 -15.59 6.04 1.83
CA TRP A 246 -14.77 7.03 1.13
C TRP A 246 -15.27 8.45 1.34
N ALA A 247 -14.32 9.38 1.49
CA ALA A 247 -14.63 10.81 1.51
C ALA A 247 -15.47 11.18 0.28
N SER A 248 -16.59 11.87 0.51
CA SER A 248 -17.47 12.27 -0.59
C SER A 248 -16.71 13.20 -1.56
N PRO A 249 -17.02 13.18 -2.86
CA PRO A 249 -16.35 14.05 -3.82
C PRO A 249 -16.42 15.53 -3.45
N ASN A 250 -17.55 15.98 -2.89
CA ASN A 250 -17.71 17.35 -2.37
C ASN A 250 -16.77 17.66 -1.20
N GLN A 251 -16.53 16.70 -0.29
CA GLN A 251 -15.56 16.88 0.80
C GLN A 251 -14.14 16.91 0.29
N GLN A 252 -13.77 16.03 -0.66
CA GLN A 252 -12.45 16.05 -1.28
C GLN A 252 -12.21 17.37 -2.01
N LEU A 253 -13.19 17.84 -2.76
CA LEU A 253 -13.13 19.10 -3.48
C LEU A 253 -13.06 20.28 -2.50
N ALA A 254 -13.89 20.31 -1.45
CA ALA A 254 -13.84 21.37 -0.45
C ALA A 254 -12.46 21.46 0.22
N ARG A 255 -11.83 20.32 0.55
CA ARG A 255 -10.46 20.28 1.09
C ARG A 255 -9.42 20.76 0.08
N ALA A 256 -9.47 20.27 -1.16
CA ALA A 256 -8.56 20.71 -2.22
C ALA A 256 -8.75 22.19 -2.58
N LEU A 257 -9.94 22.74 -2.32
CA LEU A 257 -10.27 24.14 -2.50
C LEU A 257 -10.12 24.98 -1.21
N GLU A 258 -9.68 24.39 -0.10
CA GLU A 258 -9.43 25.13 1.14
C GLU A 258 -8.25 26.07 0.94
N VAL A 259 -8.33 27.27 1.51
CA VAL A 259 -7.22 28.23 1.50
C VAL A 259 -6.51 28.05 2.82
N ASP A 260 -5.23 27.68 2.75
CA ASP A 260 -4.39 27.65 3.94
C ASP A 260 -4.15 29.08 4.44
N GLU A 261 -4.92 29.49 5.46
CA GLU A 261 -4.76 30.78 6.14
C GLU A 261 -3.66 30.73 7.21
N SER A 262 -2.92 29.63 7.31
CA SER A 262 -1.82 29.54 8.26
C SER A 262 -0.68 30.51 7.89
N LEU A 263 -0.12 31.15 8.92
CA LEU A 263 1.02 32.04 8.79
C LEU A 263 2.32 31.32 8.40
N PHE A 264 2.34 29.99 8.52
CA PHE A 264 3.46 29.13 8.21
C PHE A 264 2.98 28.07 7.23
N ALA A 265 3.51 28.06 6.01
CA ALA A 265 3.16 27.04 5.03
C ALA A 265 3.25 25.64 5.67
N VAL A 266 2.14 24.90 5.65
CA VAL A 266 2.15 23.49 6.02
C VAL A 266 2.99 22.76 4.98
N GLU A 267 4.08 22.15 5.42
CA GLU A 267 4.95 21.38 4.54
C GLU A 267 4.17 20.19 3.98
N GLU A 268 4.04 20.14 2.65
CA GLU A 268 3.44 19.02 1.93
C GLU A 268 4.20 17.75 2.31
N GLN A 269 3.46 16.80 2.88
CA GLN A 269 4.03 15.53 3.28
C GLN A 269 4.23 14.70 2.01
N ASN A 270 5.42 14.13 1.87
CA ASN A 270 5.84 13.29 0.75
C ASN A 270 5.84 13.93 -0.66
N LEU A 271 6.89 14.71 -0.96
CA LEU A 271 7.11 15.37 -2.27
C LEU A 271 7.47 14.42 -3.42
N PHE A 272 7.64 13.12 -3.17
CA PHE A 272 7.99 12.15 -4.21
C PHE A 272 6.77 11.71 -5.04
N ILE A 273 5.57 11.81 -4.46
CA ILE A 273 4.33 11.42 -5.11
C ILE A 273 3.81 12.55 -6.00
N ASP A 274 3.94 12.37 -7.31
CA ASP A 274 3.13 13.10 -8.28
C ASP A 274 1.74 12.46 -8.35
N GLN A 275 0.72 13.15 -7.82
CA GLN A 275 -0.66 12.66 -7.75
C GLN A 275 -1.29 12.38 -9.13
N VAL A 276 -0.86 13.11 -10.17
CA VAL A 276 -1.32 12.90 -11.54
C VAL A 276 -0.72 11.61 -12.10
N ARG A 277 0.60 11.44 -11.94
CA ARG A 277 1.30 10.21 -12.33
C ARG A 277 0.76 8.99 -11.58
N GLU A 278 0.49 9.13 -10.30
CA GLU A 278 -0.01 8.06 -9.46
C GLU A 278 -1.44 7.66 -9.87
N THR A 279 -2.29 8.63 -10.19
CA THR A 279 -3.63 8.37 -10.77
C THR A 279 -3.52 7.54 -12.04
N GLU A 280 -2.65 7.92 -12.99
CA GLU A 280 -2.49 7.19 -14.25
C GLU A 280 -1.97 5.77 -14.03
N ARG A 281 -0.99 5.61 -13.14
CA ARG A 281 -0.43 4.31 -12.77
C ARG A 281 -1.52 3.35 -12.26
N TRP A 282 -2.38 3.80 -11.35
CA TRP A 282 -3.47 2.96 -10.84
C TRP A 282 -4.60 2.78 -11.84
N ALA A 283 -4.84 3.75 -12.73
CA ALA A 283 -5.75 3.59 -13.85
C ALA A 283 -5.28 2.49 -14.80
N ASP A 284 -3.98 2.39 -15.08
CA ASP A 284 -3.40 1.33 -15.89
C ASP A 284 -3.52 -0.05 -15.23
N VAL A 285 -3.29 -0.13 -13.91
CA VAL A 285 -3.56 -1.37 -13.15
C VAL A 285 -5.03 -1.75 -13.30
N PHE A 286 -5.96 -0.80 -13.08
CA PHE A 286 -7.39 -1.04 -13.18
C PHE A 286 -7.79 -1.53 -14.57
N ARG A 287 -7.37 -0.86 -15.64
CA ARG A 287 -7.67 -1.27 -17.03
C ARG A 287 -7.26 -2.70 -17.31
N ALA A 288 -6.13 -3.13 -16.74
CA ALA A 288 -5.57 -4.45 -16.95
C ALA A 288 -6.13 -5.54 -16.00
N LEU A 289 -7.05 -5.22 -15.09
CA LEU A 289 -7.67 -6.22 -14.21
C LEU A 289 -8.53 -7.21 -15.02
N PRO A 290 -8.49 -8.52 -14.70
CA PRO A 290 -9.43 -9.49 -15.25
C PRO A 290 -10.88 -9.09 -14.96
N ARG A 291 -11.74 -9.19 -15.98
CA ARG A 291 -13.16 -8.85 -15.91
C ARG A 291 -14.01 -10.10 -16.05
N ASP A 292 -15.06 -10.17 -15.24
CA ASP A 292 -16.02 -11.26 -15.26
C ASP A 292 -17.24 -10.82 -16.08
N TYR A 293 -17.69 -11.68 -17.00
CA TYR A 293 -18.82 -11.39 -17.89
C TYR A 293 -19.79 -12.56 -17.88
N ASP A 294 -21.08 -12.27 -17.78
CA ASP A 294 -22.14 -13.23 -18.01
C ASP A 294 -22.45 -13.31 -19.51
N GLN A 295 -22.70 -14.53 -19.99
CA GLN A 295 -23.17 -14.74 -21.36
C GLN A 295 -24.67 -14.53 -21.42
N THR A 296 -25.11 -13.70 -22.35
CA THR A 296 -26.53 -13.48 -22.62
C THR A 296 -26.86 -14.00 -24.01
N GLU A 297 -27.95 -14.76 -24.14
CA GLU A 297 -28.53 -15.05 -25.46
C GLU A 297 -29.36 -13.83 -25.87
N GLY A 298 -28.91 -13.09 -26.89
CA GLY A 298 -29.71 -12.02 -27.48
C GLY A 298 -30.93 -12.59 -28.22
N ASP A 299 -32.00 -11.80 -28.31
CA ASP A 299 -33.22 -12.15 -29.06
C ASP A 299 -32.95 -12.49 -30.54
N ASP A 300 -31.81 -12.02 -31.08
CA ASP A 300 -31.35 -12.25 -32.45
C ASP A 300 -30.49 -13.52 -32.62
N GLY A 301 -30.29 -14.29 -31.54
CA GLY A 301 -29.40 -15.46 -31.52
C GLY A 301 -27.90 -15.14 -31.49
N VAL A 302 -27.53 -13.86 -31.30
CA VAL A 302 -26.15 -13.41 -31.10
C VAL A 302 -25.82 -13.44 -29.61
N ALA A 303 -24.73 -14.13 -29.24
CA ALA A 303 -24.27 -14.17 -27.86
C ALA A 303 -23.71 -12.80 -27.44
N GLY A 304 -24.37 -12.16 -26.48
CA GLY A 304 -23.91 -10.96 -25.80
C GLY A 304 -23.05 -11.28 -24.58
N LYS A 305 -22.34 -10.27 -24.07
CA LYS A 305 -21.60 -10.34 -22.81
C LYS A 305 -21.98 -9.14 -21.96
N VAL A 306 -22.43 -9.38 -20.74
CA VAL A 306 -22.75 -8.34 -19.76
C VAL A 306 -21.69 -8.35 -18.67
N LEU A 307 -21.12 -7.18 -18.35
CA LEU A 307 -20.14 -7.06 -17.28
C LEU A 307 -20.78 -7.40 -15.94
N ILE A 308 -20.15 -8.31 -15.19
CA ILE A 308 -20.56 -8.58 -13.82
C ILE A 308 -20.03 -7.46 -12.93
N MET A 309 -20.95 -6.67 -12.39
CA MET A 309 -20.64 -5.61 -11.45
C MET A 309 -20.39 -6.20 -10.06
N ASP A 310 -19.13 -6.15 -9.64
CA ASP A 310 -18.77 -6.47 -8.26
C ASP A 310 -18.89 -5.22 -7.36
N SER A 311 -18.84 -5.42 -6.04
CA SER A 311 -19.05 -4.33 -5.08
C SER A 311 -18.03 -3.19 -5.18
N SER A 312 -16.82 -3.47 -5.69
CA SER A 312 -15.79 -2.45 -5.91
C SER A 312 -16.08 -1.61 -7.15
N LEU A 313 -16.60 -2.23 -8.21
CA LEU A 313 -17.04 -1.54 -9.41
C LEU A 313 -18.30 -0.69 -9.14
N ASP A 314 -19.27 -1.22 -8.40
CA ASP A 314 -20.48 -0.49 -8.02
C ASP A 314 -20.14 0.74 -7.18
N ALA A 315 -19.29 0.58 -6.17
CA ALA A 315 -18.85 1.69 -5.32
C ALA A 315 -18.10 2.75 -6.14
N LEU A 316 -17.16 2.34 -7.00
CA LEU A 316 -16.39 3.26 -7.85
C LEU A 316 -17.30 4.01 -8.83
N LYS A 317 -18.23 3.31 -9.49
CA LYS A 317 -19.23 3.93 -10.39
C LYS A 317 -20.02 5.02 -9.66
N ALA A 318 -20.60 4.68 -8.51
CA ALA A 318 -21.40 5.60 -7.72
C ALA A 318 -20.56 6.80 -7.20
N TRP A 319 -19.28 6.60 -6.90
CA TRP A 319 -18.38 7.70 -6.55
C TRP A 319 -18.08 8.60 -7.74
N VAL A 320 -17.77 8.03 -8.91
CA VAL A 320 -17.45 8.75 -10.15
C VAL A 320 -18.62 9.61 -10.62
N GLU A 321 -19.84 9.08 -10.61
CA GLU A 321 -21.05 9.85 -10.99
C GLU A 321 -21.20 11.10 -10.12
N ARG A 322 -21.11 10.93 -8.78
CA ARG A 322 -21.16 12.05 -7.83
C ARG A 322 -19.99 13.02 -8.01
N ALA A 323 -18.81 12.52 -8.36
CA ALA A 323 -17.63 13.34 -8.54
C ALA A 323 -17.70 14.20 -9.82
N LEU A 324 -18.18 13.63 -10.92
CA LEU A 324 -18.41 14.38 -12.16
C LEU A 324 -19.49 15.45 -11.98
N GLU A 325 -20.55 15.15 -11.22
CA GLU A 325 -21.57 16.14 -10.87
C GLU A 325 -20.99 17.28 -10.02
N ALA A 326 -20.22 16.95 -8.98
CA ALA A 326 -19.55 17.93 -8.12
C ALA A 326 -18.59 18.83 -8.93
N LEU A 327 -17.79 18.25 -9.83
CA LEU A 327 -16.91 19.03 -10.71
C LEU A 327 -17.69 19.91 -11.68
N ALA A 328 -18.77 19.41 -12.29
CA ALA A 328 -19.59 20.21 -13.20
C ALA A 328 -20.20 21.43 -12.49
N ALA A 329 -20.63 21.27 -11.24
CA ALA A 329 -21.11 22.38 -10.42
C ALA A 329 -20.01 23.40 -10.11
N GLN A 330 -18.79 22.93 -9.83
CA GLN A 330 -17.64 23.80 -9.55
C GLN A 330 -17.12 24.54 -10.79
N PHE A 331 -17.04 23.86 -11.94
CA PHE A 331 -16.57 24.45 -13.21
C PHE A 331 -17.47 25.59 -13.68
N GLY A 332 -18.74 25.61 -13.25
CA GLY A 332 -19.69 26.67 -13.56
C GLY A 332 -19.53 27.95 -12.71
N GLN A 333 -18.64 27.95 -11.71
CA GLN A 333 -18.41 29.12 -10.86
C GLN A 333 -17.26 29.98 -11.38
N ASP A 334 -17.29 31.28 -11.05
CA ASP A 334 -16.17 32.19 -11.35
C ASP A 334 -14.96 31.78 -10.52
N ASP A 335 -13.84 31.63 -11.21
CA ASP A 335 -12.61 31.02 -10.69
C ASP A 335 -11.55 32.06 -10.28
N GLY A 336 -11.93 33.34 -10.34
CA GLY A 336 -11.02 34.43 -10.04
C GLY A 336 -9.82 34.49 -11.02
N PRO A 337 -8.84 35.36 -10.73
CA PRO A 337 -7.83 35.74 -11.71
C PRO A 337 -6.74 34.70 -11.99
N LEU A 338 -6.49 33.76 -11.07
CA LEU A 338 -5.46 32.71 -11.20
C LEU A 338 -6.03 31.33 -11.53
N GLY A 339 -7.31 31.12 -11.23
CA GLY A 339 -7.98 29.85 -11.35
C GLY A 339 -7.65 28.85 -10.23
N TRP A 340 -8.60 28.02 -9.79
CA TRP A 340 -8.49 27.03 -8.74
C TRP A 340 -7.62 25.87 -9.20
N ALA A 341 -7.51 25.68 -10.52
CA ALA A 341 -6.54 24.80 -11.16
C ALA A 341 -5.08 25.24 -10.97
N SER A 342 -4.81 26.46 -10.45
CA SER A 342 -3.45 26.84 -10.02
C SER A 342 -3.02 26.14 -8.73
N ARG A 343 -3.93 25.45 -8.03
CA ARG A 343 -3.63 24.64 -6.86
C ARG A 343 -3.37 23.21 -7.27
N ALA A 344 -2.22 22.68 -6.84
CA ALA A 344 -1.79 21.33 -7.17
C ALA A 344 -2.83 20.28 -6.76
N ASP A 345 -3.36 20.35 -5.54
CA ASP A 345 -4.35 19.39 -5.03
C ASP A 345 -5.67 19.42 -5.81
N ALA A 346 -6.16 20.63 -6.12
CA ALA A 346 -7.41 20.79 -6.85
C ALA A 346 -7.26 20.32 -8.31
N PHE A 347 -6.11 20.62 -8.93
CA PHE A 347 -5.76 20.11 -10.25
C PHE A 347 -5.67 18.57 -10.24
N ALA A 348 -4.95 17.99 -9.27
CA ALA A 348 -4.78 16.55 -9.13
C ALA A 348 -6.12 15.83 -8.92
N LEU A 349 -6.99 16.38 -8.06
CA LEU A 349 -8.33 15.84 -7.86
C LEU A 349 -9.17 15.91 -9.14
N CYS A 350 -9.15 17.02 -9.86
CA CYS A 350 -9.85 17.13 -11.15
C CYS A 350 -9.38 16.08 -12.14
N HIS A 351 -8.05 15.97 -12.28
CA HIS A 351 -7.44 14.98 -13.14
C HIS A 351 -7.88 13.56 -12.77
N ARG A 352 -7.82 13.22 -11.48
CA ARG A 352 -8.29 11.93 -10.94
C ARG A 352 -9.73 11.63 -11.32
N VAL A 353 -10.65 12.55 -11.04
CA VAL A 353 -12.07 12.36 -11.37
C VAL A 353 -12.28 12.17 -12.87
N ILE A 354 -11.57 12.94 -13.72
CA ILE A 354 -11.65 12.79 -15.17
C ILE A 354 -11.15 11.41 -15.60
N ILE A 355 -9.99 10.96 -15.13
CA ILE A 355 -9.43 9.64 -15.47
C ILE A 355 -10.35 8.52 -14.99
N CYS A 356 -10.86 8.59 -13.75
CA CYS A 356 -11.82 7.61 -13.21
C CYS A 356 -13.12 7.59 -14.02
N GLY A 357 -13.63 8.76 -14.42
CA GLY A 357 -14.76 8.86 -15.35
C GLY A 357 -14.51 8.14 -16.66
N LYS A 358 -13.34 8.35 -17.26
CA LYS A 358 -12.99 7.76 -18.55
C LYS A 358 -12.86 6.25 -18.48
N ILE A 359 -12.09 5.72 -17.53
CA ILE A 359 -11.92 4.27 -17.41
C ILE A 359 -13.25 3.57 -17.10
N MET A 360 -14.16 4.23 -16.35
CA MET A 360 -15.49 3.68 -16.10
C MET A 360 -16.39 3.74 -17.33
N ALA A 361 -16.38 4.83 -18.10
CA ALA A 361 -17.11 4.92 -19.37
C ALA A 361 -16.59 3.89 -20.39
N GLU A 362 -15.28 3.73 -20.51
CA GLU A 362 -14.63 2.70 -21.34
C GLU A 362 -15.05 1.29 -20.93
N LEU A 363 -15.12 1.02 -19.62
CA LEU A 363 -15.45 -0.29 -19.07
C LEU A 363 -16.94 -0.65 -19.24
N LEU A 364 -17.84 0.31 -18.99
CA LEU A 364 -19.28 0.08 -19.06
C LEU A 364 -19.82 0.10 -20.50
N GLY A 365 -19.07 0.70 -21.43
CA GLY A 365 -19.43 0.73 -22.85
C GLY A 365 -20.73 1.49 -23.14
N GLU A 366 -21.40 1.12 -24.22
CA GLU A 366 -22.60 1.82 -24.70
C GLU A 366 -23.85 1.55 -23.85
N GLU A 367 -23.83 0.53 -22.98
CA GLU A 367 -24.97 0.17 -22.13
C GLU A 367 -25.20 1.16 -20.98
N ASP A 368 -24.13 1.82 -20.50
CA ASP A 368 -24.22 2.87 -19.48
C ASP A 368 -23.67 4.20 -20.00
N THR A 369 -24.59 5.02 -20.53
CA THR A 369 -24.25 6.33 -21.07
C THR A 369 -24.17 7.43 -20.00
N VAL A 370 -24.44 7.16 -18.73
CA VAL A 370 -24.54 8.19 -17.67
C VAL A 370 -23.19 8.86 -17.47
N ILE A 371 -22.12 8.08 -17.30
CA ILE A 371 -20.77 8.60 -17.09
C ILE A 371 -20.27 9.29 -18.37
N ALA A 372 -20.47 8.68 -19.54
CA ALA A 372 -20.06 9.26 -20.83
C ALA A 372 -20.73 10.61 -21.10
N SER A 373 -22.05 10.71 -20.87
CA SER A 373 -22.79 11.97 -21.00
C SER A 373 -22.35 13.02 -19.97
N SER A 374 -22.00 12.61 -18.75
CA SER A 374 -21.48 13.50 -17.72
C SER A 374 -20.10 14.07 -18.09
N LEU A 375 -19.21 13.25 -18.66
CA LEU A 375 -17.92 13.69 -19.20
C LEU A 375 -18.09 14.67 -20.37
N ALA A 376 -19.00 14.39 -21.30
CA ALA A 376 -19.30 15.28 -22.42
C ALA A 376 -19.84 16.64 -21.91
N ARG A 377 -20.77 16.63 -20.95
CA ARG A 377 -21.27 17.84 -20.29
C ARG A 377 -20.13 18.60 -19.59
N LEU A 378 -19.28 17.90 -18.84
CA LEU A 378 -18.15 18.51 -18.12
C LEU A 378 -17.18 19.20 -19.09
N LYS A 379 -16.94 18.60 -20.25
CA LYS A 379 -16.14 19.17 -21.34
C LYS A 379 -16.74 20.44 -21.92
N ASP A 380 -18.04 20.47 -22.16
CA ASP A 380 -18.72 21.67 -22.68
C ASP A 380 -18.69 22.82 -21.68
N ILE A 381 -18.96 22.52 -20.40
CA ILE A 381 -18.83 23.50 -19.30
C ILE A 381 -17.38 23.98 -19.21
N GLY A 382 -16.40 23.07 -19.21
CA GLY A 382 -14.98 23.42 -19.13
C GLY A 382 -14.52 24.33 -20.26
N LYS A 383 -15.00 24.12 -21.50
CA LYS A 383 -14.71 25.01 -22.64
C LYS A 383 -15.33 26.39 -22.44
N ALA A 384 -16.58 26.45 -22.00
CA ALA A 384 -17.28 27.72 -21.74
C ALA A 384 -16.60 28.53 -20.63
N SER A 385 -16.16 27.85 -19.56
CA SER A 385 -15.48 28.46 -18.40
C SER A 385 -13.97 28.66 -18.59
N ARG A 386 -13.41 28.33 -19.76
CA ARG A 386 -11.97 28.44 -20.06
C ARG A 386 -11.07 27.69 -19.08
N LEU A 387 -11.47 26.47 -18.74
CA LEU A 387 -10.70 25.56 -17.87
C LEU A 387 -9.25 25.39 -18.37
N HIS A 388 -8.34 25.11 -17.45
CA HIS A 388 -6.95 24.82 -17.74
C HIS A 388 -6.78 23.80 -18.87
N GLY A 389 -5.93 24.12 -19.85
CA GLY A 389 -5.80 23.35 -21.10
C GLY A 389 -5.42 21.87 -20.91
N LEU A 390 -4.66 21.54 -19.87
CA LEU A 390 -4.32 20.14 -19.55
C LEU A 390 -5.55 19.33 -19.14
N LEU A 391 -6.47 19.89 -18.35
CA LEU A 391 -7.70 19.20 -17.95
C LEU A 391 -8.66 19.04 -19.14
N LEU A 392 -8.74 20.06 -20.01
CA LEU A 392 -9.46 19.95 -21.27
C LEU A 392 -8.86 18.87 -22.17
N SER A 393 -7.53 18.78 -22.25
CA SER A 393 -6.85 17.74 -23.03
C SER A 393 -7.10 16.33 -22.49
N ALA A 394 -7.22 16.18 -21.17
CA ALA A 394 -7.58 14.90 -20.54
C ALA A 394 -9.00 14.47 -20.93
N LEU A 395 -9.94 15.44 -21.01
CA LEU A 395 -11.32 15.28 -21.49
C LEU A 395 -11.44 15.12 -23.03
N ASP A 396 -10.43 15.50 -23.80
CA ASP A 396 -10.44 15.36 -25.26
C ASP A 396 -10.06 13.95 -25.73
N ARG A 397 -9.31 13.20 -24.91
CA ARG A 397 -8.91 11.82 -25.19
C ARG A 397 -10.01 10.79 -24.84
N VAL A 398 -11.28 11.17 -24.98
CA VAL A 398 -12.47 10.32 -24.71
C VAL A 398 -12.88 9.63 -25.99
#